data_AF-A0AAV8DXV4-F1
#
_entry.id   AF-A0AAV8DXV4-F1
#
_cell.length_a   1.000
_cell.length_b   1.000
_cell.length_c   1.000
_cell.angle_alpha   90.00
_cell.angle_beta   90.00
_cell.angle_gamma   90.00
#
_symmetry.space_group_name_H-M   'P 1'
#
loop_
_entity.id
_entity.type
_entity.pdbx_description
1 polymer ?
#
loop_
_entity_poly.entity_id
_entity_poly.type
_entity_poly.pdbx_seq_one_letter_code
_entity_poly.pdbx_strand_id
1 'polypeptide(L)'
;MERKENENPDRLSSFSDDLIVSILSYLPAKEVAQTCILSKRWRNLWAIVPSLCFDISNWDGDSQKFNDFVGKFLLKRDGTTDTQIFRILCQGIMHICDNFDPVYSEANNWITYAVKHNVRILELFFCGNCALRFPVSLFTCKTLETLKLELNNRNFMKLKPSAVHLFELRNLHLVRMNFANDNLEKVLVGCPNLLDLTMEKCVLNMSEFSCHSVQRLRIVGPYTFNKTISISAPCVQVLVLKCHMVVRLF
;
A
#
# COMPACT_ATOMS: atom_id res chain seq x y z
N MET A 1 32.89 -46.82 -22.81
CA MET A 1 33.06 -45.85 -21.70
C MET A 1 31.72 -45.18 -21.50
N GLU A 2 30.96 -45.65 -20.52
CA GLU A 2 29.67 -45.08 -20.15
C GLU A 2 29.90 -43.71 -19.51
N ARG A 3 29.31 -42.66 -20.08
CA ARG A 3 29.21 -41.36 -19.42
C ARG A 3 28.22 -41.52 -18.27
N LYS A 4 28.73 -41.51 -17.03
CA LYS A 4 27.89 -41.27 -15.86
C LYS A 4 27.39 -39.82 -15.94
N GLU A 5 26.15 -39.63 -16.34
CA GLU A 5 25.42 -38.40 -16.08
C GLU A 5 25.36 -38.25 -14.56
N ASN A 6 26.02 -37.22 -14.03
CA ASN A 6 25.72 -36.71 -12.70
C ASN A 6 24.33 -36.07 -12.79
N GLU A 7 23.28 -36.88 -12.73
CA GLU A 7 21.92 -36.42 -12.43
C GLU A 7 21.92 -35.97 -10.97
N ASN A 8 22.39 -34.76 -10.73
CA ASN A 8 22.04 -34.06 -9.51
C ASN A 8 20.58 -33.64 -9.73
N PRO A 9 19.58 -34.32 -9.12
CA PRO A 9 18.18 -34.06 -9.43
C PRO A 9 17.93 -32.57 -9.21
N ASP A 10 17.39 -31.90 -10.24
CA ASP A 10 17.09 -30.48 -10.18
C ASP A 10 16.15 -30.23 -9.00
N ARG A 11 16.70 -29.72 -7.90
CA ARG A 11 15.97 -29.58 -6.64
C ARG A 11 14.78 -28.64 -6.79
N LEU A 12 14.83 -27.71 -7.75
CA LEU A 12 13.72 -26.79 -8.05
C LEU A 12 12.54 -27.52 -8.71
N SER A 13 12.80 -28.61 -9.45
CA SER A 13 11.74 -29.42 -10.05
C SER A 13 10.95 -30.22 -9.01
N SER A 14 11.54 -30.49 -7.85
CA SER A 14 10.94 -31.30 -6.77
C SER A 14 9.93 -30.56 -5.89
N PHE A 15 9.89 -29.21 -5.95
CA PHE A 15 8.96 -28.42 -5.15
C PHE A 15 7.51 -28.62 -5.58
N SER A 16 6.54 -28.46 -4.67
CA SER A 16 5.11 -28.41 -5.02
C SER A 16 4.75 -27.04 -5.60
N ASP A 17 3.60 -26.95 -6.29
CA ASP A 17 3.13 -25.69 -6.87
C ASP A 17 2.92 -24.64 -5.77
N ASP A 18 2.32 -25.03 -4.64
CA ASP A 18 2.10 -24.16 -3.49
C ASP A 18 3.39 -23.60 -2.92
N LEU A 19 4.45 -24.41 -2.86
CA LEU A 19 5.76 -23.96 -2.39
C LEU A 19 6.40 -22.97 -3.38
N ILE A 20 6.28 -23.22 -4.69
CA ILE A 20 6.78 -22.27 -5.70
C ILE A 20 6.01 -20.95 -5.61
N VAL A 21 4.68 -20.98 -5.52
CA VAL A 21 3.84 -19.78 -5.36
C VAL A 21 4.21 -19.03 -4.07
N SER A 22 4.47 -19.76 -2.99
CA SER A 22 4.93 -19.18 -1.72
C SER A 22 6.27 -18.48 -1.89
N ILE A 23 7.26 -19.12 -2.53
CA ILE A 23 8.57 -18.52 -2.82
C ILE A 23 8.40 -17.25 -3.67
N LEU A 24 7.63 -17.33 -4.75
CA LEU A 24 7.38 -16.20 -5.66
C LEU A 24 6.69 -15.02 -4.94
N SER A 25 5.88 -15.30 -3.91
CA SER A 25 5.18 -14.25 -3.13
C SER A 25 6.12 -13.35 -2.32
N TYR A 26 7.38 -13.75 -2.13
CA TYR A 26 8.42 -12.94 -1.49
C TYR A 26 9.24 -12.11 -2.47
N LEU A 27 9.08 -12.31 -3.79
CA LEU A 27 9.87 -11.65 -4.81
C LEU A 27 9.14 -10.41 -5.38
N PRO A 28 9.87 -9.36 -5.77
CA PRO A 28 9.32 -8.29 -6.61
C PRO A 28 8.76 -8.83 -7.92
N ALA A 29 7.73 -8.19 -8.46
CA ALA A 29 7.03 -8.62 -9.66
C ALA A 29 7.95 -8.76 -10.89
N LYS A 30 9.00 -7.94 -10.97
CA LYS A 30 10.03 -8.05 -12.03
C LYS A 30 10.78 -9.39 -11.94
N GLU A 31 11.20 -9.77 -10.75
CA GLU A 31 11.91 -11.03 -10.50
C GLU A 31 10.99 -12.22 -10.70
N VAL A 32 9.74 -12.14 -10.22
CA VAL A 32 8.69 -13.12 -10.51
C VAL A 32 8.57 -13.37 -12.02
N ALA A 33 8.49 -12.30 -12.82
CA ALA A 33 8.42 -12.42 -14.28
C ALA A 33 9.70 -13.03 -14.90
N GLN A 34 10.88 -12.78 -14.31
CA GLN A 34 12.14 -13.38 -14.76
C GLN A 34 12.20 -14.88 -14.47
N THR A 35 11.60 -15.35 -13.38
CA THR A 35 11.56 -16.80 -13.07
C THR A 35 10.78 -17.63 -14.11
N CYS A 36 9.95 -16.99 -14.93
CA CYS A 36 9.19 -17.64 -16.00
C CYS A 36 10.08 -18.33 -17.06
N ILE A 37 11.37 -17.99 -17.14
CA ILE A 37 12.31 -18.65 -18.06
C ILE A 37 12.82 -19.99 -17.53
N LEU A 38 12.68 -20.27 -16.23
CA LEU A 38 13.23 -21.47 -15.59
C LEU A 38 12.55 -22.74 -16.10
N SER A 39 11.22 -22.74 -16.20
CA SER A 39 10.47 -23.81 -16.86
C SER A 39 9.04 -23.38 -17.18
N LYS A 40 8.32 -24.20 -17.99
CA LYS A 40 6.90 -24.01 -18.28
C LYS A 40 6.03 -23.94 -17.01
N ARG A 41 6.43 -24.63 -15.94
CA ARG A 41 5.71 -24.68 -14.67
C ARG A 41 5.75 -23.32 -13.97
N TRP A 42 6.95 -22.74 -13.80
CA TRP A 42 7.12 -21.40 -13.21
C TRP A 42 6.40 -20.32 -14.03
N ARG A 43 6.42 -20.46 -15.37
CA ARG A 43 5.69 -19.60 -16.30
C ARG A 43 4.17 -19.63 -16.14
N ASN A 44 3.60 -20.66 -15.54
CA ASN A 44 2.16 -20.71 -15.28
C ASN A 44 1.84 -20.24 -13.86
N LEU A 45 2.70 -20.57 -12.89
CA LEU A 45 2.46 -20.28 -11.47
C LEU A 45 2.59 -18.79 -11.11
N TRP A 46 3.38 -18.01 -11.84
CA TRP A 46 3.48 -16.56 -11.56
C TRP A 46 2.12 -15.84 -11.64
N ALA A 47 1.22 -16.31 -12.50
CA ALA A 47 -0.07 -15.68 -12.75
C ALA A 47 -1.06 -15.81 -11.57
N ILE A 48 -0.80 -16.75 -10.66
CA ILE A 48 -1.63 -17.02 -9.48
C ILE A 48 -0.98 -16.56 -8.16
N VAL A 49 0.16 -15.85 -8.21
CA VAL A 49 0.91 -15.43 -7.01
C VAL A 49 0.11 -14.40 -6.21
N PRO A 50 -0.31 -14.62 -4.96
CA PRO A 50 -1.21 -13.71 -4.25
C PRO A 50 -0.58 -12.37 -3.82
N SER A 51 0.75 -12.29 -3.79
CA SER A 51 1.49 -11.11 -3.33
C SER A 51 2.16 -10.39 -4.51
N LEU A 52 1.84 -9.12 -4.69
CA LEU A 52 2.37 -8.29 -5.76
C LEU A 52 3.16 -7.11 -5.20
N CYS A 53 4.41 -6.97 -5.63
CA CYS A 53 5.26 -5.85 -5.27
C CYS A 53 5.90 -5.26 -6.52
N PHE A 54 5.52 -4.03 -6.85
CA PHE A 54 6.07 -3.27 -7.97
C PHE A 54 6.95 -2.14 -7.43
N ASP A 55 8.24 -2.17 -7.74
CA ASP A 55 9.21 -1.18 -7.29
C ASP A 55 9.89 -0.49 -8.47
N ILE A 56 9.70 0.82 -8.60
CA ILE A 56 10.23 1.60 -9.72
C ILE A 56 11.77 1.63 -9.74
N SER A 57 12.42 1.38 -8.60
CA SER A 57 13.88 1.30 -8.55
C SER A 57 14.43 0.18 -9.44
N ASN A 58 13.63 -0.84 -9.75
CA ASN A 58 14.02 -1.88 -10.70
C ASN A 58 14.03 -1.40 -12.16
N TRP A 59 13.61 -0.16 -12.44
CA TRP A 59 13.63 0.47 -13.77
C TRP A 59 14.43 1.77 -13.77
N ASP A 60 15.37 1.95 -12.83
CA ASP A 60 16.21 3.15 -12.73
C ASP A 60 15.41 4.46 -12.67
N GLY A 61 14.18 4.41 -12.15
CA GLY A 61 13.26 5.55 -12.09
C GLY A 61 12.50 5.86 -13.39
N ASP A 62 12.62 5.04 -14.43
CA ASP A 62 11.90 5.19 -15.70
C ASP A 62 10.41 4.90 -15.52
N SER A 63 9.61 5.96 -15.36
CA SER A 63 8.17 5.88 -15.09
C SER A 63 7.39 5.23 -16.22
N GLN A 64 7.80 5.42 -17.48
CA GLN A 64 7.12 4.82 -18.63
C GLN A 64 7.36 3.31 -18.68
N LYS A 65 8.61 2.86 -18.57
CA LYS A 65 8.90 1.41 -18.57
C LYS A 65 8.27 0.69 -17.38
N PHE A 66 8.26 1.33 -16.22
CA PHE A 66 7.57 0.82 -15.04
C PHE A 66 6.07 0.67 -15.31
N ASN A 67 5.43 1.73 -15.80
CA ASN A 67 4.01 1.73 -16.11
C ASN A 67 3.63 0.63 -17.12
N ASP A 68 4.36 0.56 -18.23
CA ASP A 68 4.19 -0.47 -19.26
C ASP A 68 4.28 -1.88 -18.67
N PHE A 69 5.25 -2.09 -17.78
CA PHE A 69 5.43 -3.37 -17.12
C PHE A 69 4.26 -3.69 -16.20
N VAL A 70 3.88 -2.78 -15.29
CA VAL A 70 2.76 -2.98 -14.36
C VAL A 70 1.49 -3.28 -15.15
N GLY A 71 1.16 -2.48 -16.17
CA GLY A 71 0.00 -2.69 -17.02
C GLY A 71 0.00 -4.07 -17.68
N LYS A 72 1.10 -4.44 -18.35
CA LYS A 72 1.22 -5.77 -19.00
C LYS A 72 1.18 -6.92 -18.00
N PHE A 73 1.74 -6.74 -16.81
CA PHE A 73 1.75 -7.75 -15.75
C PHE A 73 0.33 -8.00 -15.25
N LEU A 74 -0.41 -6.95 -14.88
CA LEU A 74 -1.77 -7.06 -14.37
C LEU A 74 -2.74 -7.59 -15.43
N LEU A 75 -2.57 -7.21 -16.70
CA LEU A 75 -3.39 -7.70 -17.81
C LEU A 75 -3.21 -9.21 -18.08
N LYS A 76 -2.04 -9.76 -17.80
CA LYS A 76 -1.71 -11.17 -18.06
C LYS A 76 -1.91 -12.08 -16.85
N ARG A 77 -2.19 -11.50 -15.69
CA ARG A 77 -2.45 -12.23 -14.46
C ARG A 77 -3.80 -12.96 -14.55
N ASP A 78 -3.93 -14.06 -13.82
CA ASP A 78 -5.22 -14.74 -13.70
C ASP A 78 -6.24 -13.83 -12.99
N GLY A 79 -7.28 -13.44 -13.73
CA GLY A 79 -8.32 -12.54 -13.25
C GLY A 79 -9.22 -13.13 -12.15
N THR A 80 -9.13 -14.44 -11.89
CA THR A 80 -9.87 -15.11 -10.81
C THR A 80 -9.09 -15.18 -9.51
N THR A 81 -7.79 -14.88 -9.55
CA THR A 81 -6.91 -14.95 -8.38
C THR A 81 -7.04 -13.69 -7.53
N ASP A 82 -7.27 -13.90 -6.24
CA ASP A 82 -7.23 -12.84 -5.24
C ASP A 82 -5.80 -12.29 -5.07
N THR A 83 -5.71 -10.99 -4.88
CA THR A 83 -4.46 -10.28 -4.59
C THR A 83 -4.40 -10.00 -3.11
N GLN A 84 -3.84 -10.91 -2.30
CA GLN A 84 -3.78 -10.73 -0.84
C GLN A 84 -2.96 -9.49 -0.46
N ILE A 85 -1.82 -9.27 -1.12
CA ILE A 85 -0.91 -8.14 -0.87
C ILE A 85 -0.66 -7.42 -2.19
N PHE A 86 -0.81 -6.09 -2.18
CA PHE A 86 -0.49 -5.24 -3.32
C PHE A 86 0.36 -4.06 -2.87
N ARG A 87 1.58 -3.96 -3.41
CA ARG A 87 2.54 -2.91 -3.09
C ARG A 87 2.99 -2.18 -4.34
N ILE A 88 2.96 -0.86 -4.28
CA ILE A 88 3.58 0.02 -5.26
C ILE A 88 4.61 0.89 -4.54
N LEU A 89 5.87 0.76 -4.92
CA LEU A 89 7.00 1.48 -4.39
C LEU A 89 7.55 2.41 -5.46
N CYS A 90 7.08 3.65 -5.46
CA CYS A 90 7.58 4.70 -6.34
C CYS A 90 8.57 5.60 -5.59
N GLN A 91 9.69 4.99 -5.16
CA GLN A 91 10.84 5.65 -4.54
C GLN A 91 11.80 6.14 -5.64
N GLY A 92 12.32 7.36 -5.54
CA GLY A 92 13.39 7.83 -6.42
C GLY A 92 12.93 8.57 -7.69
N ILE A 93 11.64 8.84 -7.88
CA ILE A 93 11.16 9.83 -8.87
C ILE A 93 11.48 11.23 -8.32
N MET A 94 12.76 11.62 -8.36
CA MET A 94 13.26 12.92 -7.90
C MET A 94 13.24 13.98 -9.01
N HIS A 95 13.07 13.54 -10.26
CA HIS A 95 12.84 14.47 -11.36
C HIS A 95 11.40 14.97 -11.26
N ILE A 96 11.24 16.26 -11.56
CA ILE A 96 9.99 17.03 -11.48
C ILE A 96 8.89 16.23 -12.19
N CYS A 97 8.16 15.40 -11.46
CA CYS A 97 6.93 14.84 -11.97
C CYS A 97 5.97 16.02 -12.03
N ASP A 98 5.74 16.50 -13.24
CA ASP A 98 4.58 17.32 -13.52
C ASP A 98 3.34 16.42 -13.41
N ASN A 99 2.15 17.01 -13.31
CA ASN A 99 0.87 16.27 -13.18
C ASN A 99 0.58 15.27 -14.32
N PHE A 100 1.47 15.14 -15.30
CA PHE A 100 1.44 14.22 -16.43
C PHE A 100 2.34 12.99 -16.28
N ASP A 101 2.99 12.78 -15.13
CA ASP A 101 3.80 11.57 -14.94
C ASP A 101 2.91 10.29 -15.06
N PRO A 102 3.29 9.32 -15.91
CA PRO A 102 2.48 8.13 -16.18
C PRO A 102 2.13 7.32 -14.93
N VAL A 103 3.00 7.30 -13.92
CA VAL A 103 2.77 6.58 -12.67
C VAL A 103 1.57 7.16 -11.92
N TYR A 104 1.45 8.48 -11.90
CA TYR A 104 0.35 9.17 -11.22
C TYR A 104 -0.97 9.08 -12.01
N SER A 105 -0.92 9.05 -13.34
CA SER A 105 -2.13 8.88 -14.16
C SER A 105 -2.72 7.47 -14.00
N GLU A 106 -1.88 6.44 -13.89
CA GLU A 106 -2.33 5.04 -13.80
C GLU A 106 -2.55 4.52 -12.37
N ALA A 107 -2.08 5.24 -11.35
CA ALA A 107 -2.23 4.82 -9.95
C ALA A 107 -3.67 4.44 -9.57
N ASN A 108 -4.67 5.19 -10.03
CA ASN A 108 -6.08 4.87 -9.80
C ASN A 108 -6.50 3.52 -10.42
N ASN A 109 -5.99 3.20 -11.60
CA ASN A 109 -6.29 1.95 -12.28
C ASN A 109 -5.68 0.77 -11.51
N TRP A 110 -4.45 0.93 -11.01
CA TRP A 110 -3.78 -0.09 -10.19
C TRP A 110 -4.48 -0.30 -8.84
N ILE A 111 -4.91 0.77 -8.18
CA ILE A 111 -5.68 0.68 -6.93
C ILE A 111 -7.03 0.01 -7.20
N THR A 112 -7.72 0.39 -8.27
CA THR A 112 -9.01 -0.20 -8.64
C THR A 112 -8.86 -1.68 -8.96
N TYR A 113 -7.77 -2.07 -9.62
CA TYR A 113 -7.41 -3.47 -9.84
C TYR A 113 -7.27 -4.19 -8.49
N ALA A 114 -6.41 -3.71 -7.60
CA ALA A 114 -6.19 -4.36 -6.30
C ALA A 114 -7.50 -4.55 -5.51
N VAL A 115 -8.35 -3.52 -5.47
CA VAL A 115 -9.68 -3.59 -4.81
C VAL A 115 -10.59 -4.63 -5.48
N LYS A 116 -10.63 -4.67 -6.82
CA LYS A 116 -11.44 -5.63 -7.57
C LYS A 116 -10.98 -7.08 -7.32
N HIS A 117 -9.69 -7.27 -7.03
CA HIS A 117 -9.09 -8.55 -6.71
C HIS A 117 -8.93 -8.76 -5.19
N ASN A 118 -9.88 -8.26 -4.39
CA ASN A 118 -10.02 -8.58 -2.96
C ASN A 118 -8.77 -8.30 -2.11
N VAL A 119 -8.09 -7.18 -2.36
CA VAL A 119 -6.90 -6.81 -1.60
C VAL A 119 -7.14 -6.72 -0.10
N ARG A 120 -6.22 -7.31 0.68
CA ARG A 120 -6.22 -7.26 2.15
C ARG A 120 -5.15 -6.32 2.68
N ILE A 121 -3.98 -6.29 2.06
CA ILE A 121 -2.89 -5.39 2.40
C ILE A 121 -2.56 -4.53 1.18
N LEU A 122 -2.84 -3.24 1.28
CA LEU A 122 -2.48 -2.26 0.25
C LEU A 122 -1.43 -1.30 0.79
N GLU A 123 -0.25 -1.29 0.17
CA GLU A 123 0.84 -0.37 0.51
C GLU A 123 1.23 0.47 -0.70
N LEU A 124 1.07 1.78 -0.58
CA LEU A 124 1.34 2.74 -1.65
C LEU A 124 2.38 3.73 -1.16
N PHE A 125 3.52 3.76 -1.86
CA PHE A 125 4.58 4.71 -1.63
C PHE A 125 4.79 5.55 -2.89
N PHE A 126 4.62 6.88 -2.79
CA PHE A 126 4.79 7.82 -3.90
C PHE A 126 5.49 9.09 -3.41
N CYS A 127 6.80 9.25 -3.72
CA CYS A 127 7.59 10.39 -3.26
C CYS A 127 7.68 11.59 -4.21
N GLY A 128 7.04 11.56 -5.38
CA GLY A 128 7.04 12.68 -6.33
C GLY A 128 6.29 13.91 -5.79
N ASN A 129 6.21 14.98 -6.57
CA ASN A 129 5.52 16.24 -6.26
C ASN A 129 4.05 16.33 -6.73
N CYS A 130 3.48 15.24 -7.26
CA CYS A 130 2.10 15.18 -7.74
C CYS A 130 1.12 14.71 -6.65
N ALA A 131 -0.11 15.24 -6.69
CA ALA A 131 -1.18 14.74 -5.84
C ALA A 131 -1.82 13.51 -6.50
N LEU A 132 -1.85 12.40 -5.77
CA LEU A 132 -2.70 11.26 -6.07
C LEU A 132 -4.15 11.58 -5.69
N ARG A 133 -5.04 11.13 -6.57
CA ARG A 133 -6.43 10.91 -6.22
C ARG A 133 -6.58 9.45 -5.83
N PHE A 134 -7.60 9.16 -5.04
CA PHE A 134 -7.94 7.81 -4.65
C PHE A 134 -9.32 7.48 -5.18
N PRO A 135 -9.55 6.29 -5.76
CA PRO A 135 -10.87 5.89 -6.20
C PRO A 135 -11.76 5.64 -4.97
N VAL A 136 -13.05 5.93 -5.09
CA VAL A 136 -14.02 5.69 -3.98
C VAL A 136 -14.02 4.21 -3.58
N SER A 137 -13.82 3.31 -4.54
CA SER A 137 -13.75 1.87 -4.32
C SER A 137 -12.70 1.47 -3.27
N LEU A 138 -11.60 2.22 -3.14
CA LEU A 138 -10.60 2.00 -2.10
C LEU A 138 -11.22 2.10 -0.72
N PHE A 139 -12.05 3.13 -0.48
CA PHE A 139 -12.64 3.41 0.82
C PHE A 139 -13.92 2.62 1.09
N THR A 140 -14.37 1.79 0.16
CA THR A 140 -15.49 0.86 0.33
C THR A 140 -15.05 -0.60 0.18
N CYS A 141 -13.74 -0.86 0.19
CA CYS A 141 -13.18 -2.20 0.03
C CYS A 141 -13.48 -3.04 1.29
N LYS A 142 -14.20 -4.15 1.09
CA LYS A 142 -14.68 -5.00 2.20
C LYS A 142 -13.63 -5.97 2.73
N THR A 143 -12.53 -6.16 2.00
CA THR A 143 -11.47 -7.12 2.34
C THR A 143 -10.23 -6.45 2.92
N LEU A 144 -10.14 -5.11 2.84
CA LEU A 144 -8.95 -4.37 3.18
C LEU A 144 -8.73 -4.34 4.70
N GLU A 145 -7.66 -5.00 5.15
CA GLU A 145 -7.27 -5.13 6.56
C GLU A 145 -6.17 -4.14 6.93
N THR A 146 -5.29 -3.81 5.99
CA THR A 146 -4.17 -2.89 6.18
C THR A 146 -4.05 -1.93 5.01
N LEU A 147 -4.04 -0.64 5.33
CA LEU A 147 -3.81 0.43 4.36
C LEU A 147 -2.60 1.25 4.80
N LYS A 148 -1.55 1.25 3.99
CA LYS A 148 -0.37 2.09 4.17
C LYS A 148 -0.22 3.06 3.02
N LEU A 149 -0.26 4.35 3.32
CA LEU A 149 -0.08 5.43 2.36
C LEU A 149 1.12 6.29 2.77
N GLU A 150 2.18 6.28 1.97
CA GLU A 150 3.33 7.16 2.12
C GLU A 150 3.49 8.04 0.89
N LEU A 151 3.13 9.31 1.04
CA LEU A 151 2.97 10.22 -0.09
C LEU A 151 3.87 11.46 0.05
N ASN A 152 3.56 12.50 -0.72
CA ASN A 152 4.05 13.87 -0.48
C ASN A 152 2.94 14.70 0.21
N ASN A 153 3.32 15.70 1.01
CA ASN A 153 2.39 16.55 1.79
C ASN A 153 1.36 17.37 0.97
N ARG A 154 1.29 17.20 -0.36
CA ARG A 154 0.26 17.81 -1.22
C ARG A 154 -0.98 16.94 -1.38
N ASN A 155 -0.96 15.71 -0.84
CA ASN A 155 -2.08 14.78 -0.92
C ASN A 155 -3.11 15.07 0.17
N PHE A 156 -4.31 15.45 -0.26
CA PHE A 156 -5.46 15.65 0.61
C PHE A 156 -6.42 14.48 0.46
N MET A 157 -6.82 13.91 1.60
CA MET A 157 -7.95 12.98 1.61
C MET A 157 -9.25 13.79 1.56
N LYS A 158 -9.75 14.08 0.35
CA LYS A 158 -11.04 14.74 0.13
C LYS A 158 -12.14 13.68 0.04
N LEU A 159 -12.64 13.23 1.19
CA LEU A 159 -13.75 12.27 1.25
C LEU A 159 -14.96 12.89 1.93
N LYS A 160 -16.14 12.53 1.43
CA LYS A 160 -17.38 12.76 2.17
C LYS A 160 -17.50 11.70 3.28
N PRO A 161 -18.03 12.04 4.47
CA PRO A 161 -18.15 11.10 5.58
C PRO A 161 -18.88 9.80 5.22
N SER A 162 -19.96 9.91 4.43
CA SER A 162 -20.78 8.77 3.99
C SER A 162 -20.14 7.89 2.91
N ALA A 163 -18.91 8.17 2.50
CA ALA A 163 -18.23 7.43 1.44
C ALA A 163 -17.21 6.40 1.96
N VAL A 164 -16.99 6.33 3.28
CA VAL A 164 -15.98 5.46 3.89
C VAL A 164 -16.66 4.32 4.64
N HIS A 165 -16.40 3.10 4.18
CA HIS A 165 -16.96 1.85 4.68
C HIS A 165 -15.87 0.76 4.68
N LEU A 166 -14.92 0.89 5.60
CA LEU A 166 -13.76 0.01 5.74
C LEU A 166 -13.87 -0.83 7.02
N PHE A 167 -14.85 -1.73 7.03
CA PHE A 167 -15.19 -2.51 8.22
C PHE A 167 -14.12 -3.52 8.63
N GLU A 168 -13.32 -4.04 7.70
CA GLU A 168 -12.24 -4.99 8.02
C GLU A 168 -10.90 -4.31 8.31
N LEU A 169 -10.81 -2.98 8.15
CA LEU A 169 -9.55 -2.26 8.30
C LEU A 169 -9.13 -2.22 9.77
N ARG A 170 -7.99 -2.86 10.06
CA ARG A 170 -7.39 -2.96 11.39
C ARG A 170 -6.16 -2.08 11.55
N ASN A 171 -5.43 -1.83 10.45
CA ASN A 171 -4.19 -1.07 10.47
C ASN A 171 -4.24 0.05 9.43
N LEU A 172 -4.07 1.29 9.87
CA LEU A 172 -4.00 2.48 9.02
C LEU A 172 -2.68 3.20 9.27
N HIS A 173 -1.81 3.21 8.27
CA HIS A 173 -0.52 3.91 8.32
C HIS A 173 -0.49 5.02 7.28
N LEU A 174 -0.39 6.25 7.76
CA LEU A 174 -0.43 7.46 6.96
C LEU A 174 0.88 8.22 7.16
N VAL A 175 1.60 8.47 6.07
CA VAL A 175 2.89 9.17 6.10
C VAL A 175 2.86 10.33 5.12
N ARG A 176 3.23 11.53 5.60
CA ARG A 176 3.25 12.77 4.81
C ARG A 176 1.90 13.10 4.15
N MET A 177 0.82 12.86 4.88
CA MET A 177 -0.56 13.17 4.46
C MET A 177 -1.01 14.53 4.97
N ASN A 178 -1.85 15.24 4.23
CA ASN A 178 -2.43 16.50 4.66
C ASN A 178 -3.92 16.35 5.01
N PHE A 179 -4.23 16.53 6.29
CA PHE A 179 -5.58 16.54 6.82
C PHE A 179 -6.00 17.97 7.13
N ALA A 180 -6.88 18.51 6.28
CA ALA A 180 -7.57 19.75 6.54
C ALA A 180 -8.95 19.46 7.15
N ASN A 181 -9.34 20.25 8.15
CA ASN A 181 -10.63 20.14 8.84
C ASN A 181 -10.82 18.74 9.46
N ASP A 182 -12.07 18.33 9.62
CA ASP A 182 -12.53 17.05 10.18
C ASP A 182 -12.46 15.86 9.18
N ASN A 183 -11.63 15.95 8.13
CA ASN A 183 -11.47 14.85 7.16
C ASN A 183 -10.85 13.60 7.78
N LEU A 184 -9.97 13.74 8.76
CA LEU A 184 -9.41 12.59 9.49
C LEU A 184 -10.51 11.87 10.28
N GLU A 185 -11.31 12.60 11.05
CA GLU A 185 -12.39 12.03 11.85
C GLU A 185 -13.42 11.29 10.98
N LYS A 186 -13.75 11.85 9.81
CA LYS A 186 -14.63 11.20 8.82
C LYS A 186 -14.11 9.84 8.36
N VAL A 187 -12.80 9.71 8.19
CA VAL A 187 -12.16 8.44 7.82
C VAL A 187 -12.22 7.47 8.99
N LEU A 188 -11.90 7.94 10.20
CA LEU A 188 -11.89 7.11 11.41
C LEU A 188 -13.29 6.56 11.75
N VAL A 189 -14.36 7.36 11.59
CA VAL A 189 -15.75 6.91 11.76
C VAL A 189 -16.11 5.81 10.76
N GLY A 190 -15.58 5.88 9.54
CA GLY A 190 -15.77 4.85 8.52
C GLY A 190 -14.95 3.56 8.72
N CYS A 191 -14.08 3.52 9.74
CA CYS A 191 -13.20 2.39 10.06
C CYS A 191 -13.47 1.87 11.49
N PRO A 192 -14.64 1.29 11.78
CA PRO A 192 -15.06 0.99 13.15
C PRO A 192 -14.18 -0.05 13.87
N ASN A 193 -13.49 -0.92 13.13
CA ASN A 193 -12.62 -1.97 13.69
C ASN A 193 -11.12 -1.61 13.67
N LEU A 194 -10.79 -0.33 13.46
CA LEU A 194 -9.41 0.13 13.41
C LEU A 194 -8.71 -0.07 14.76
N LEU A 195 -7.62 -0.83 14.78
CA LEU A 195 -6.85 -1.14 15.99
C LEU A 195 -5.54 -0.36 16.06
N ASP A 196 -4.89 -0.14 14.92
CA ASP A 196 -3.59 0.53 14.82
C ASP A 196 -3.69 1.74 13.89
N LEU A 197 -3.43 2.92 14.45
CA LEU A 197 -3.33 4.17 13.70
C LEU A 197 -1.93 4.74 13.85
N THR A 198 -1.19 4.77 12.74
CA THR A 198 0.11 5.42 12.67
C THR A 198 0.07 6.61 11.73
N MET A 199 0.48 7.78 12.22
CA MET A 199 0.62 9.02 11.46
C MET A 199 2.04 9.55 11.58
N GLU A 200 2.77 9.65 10.47
CA GLU A 200 4.14 10.18 10.46
C GLU A 200 4.29 11.35 9.50
N LYS A 201 4.82 12.48 9.98
CA LYS A 201 5.06 13.69 9.17
C LYS A 201 3.80 14.22 8.49
N CYS A 202 2.62 13.91 9.03
CA CYS A 202 1.34 14.39 8.51
C CYS A 202 1.10 15.85 8.91
N VAL A 203 0.41 16.60 8.05
CA VAL A 203 -0.10 17.92 8.37
C VAL A 203 -1.48 17.77 9.00
N LEU A 204 -1.65 18.17 10.27
CA LEU A 204 -2.94 18.15 10.97
C LEU A 204 -3.42 19.57 11.18
N ASN A 205 -4.37 20.02 10.35
CA ASN A 205 -4.99 21.34 10.47
C ASN A 205 -6.35 21.22 11.18
N MET A 206 -6.30 20.79 12.44
CA MET A 206 -7.44 20.62 13.33
C MET A 206 -7.01 20.84 14.78
N SER A 207 -7.96 21.16 15.66
CA SER A 207 -7.72 21.34 17.10
C SER A 207 -7.95 20.05 17.89
N GLU A 208 -8.85 19.19 17.43
CA GLU A 208 -9.22 17.96 18.11
C GLU A 208 -9.66 16.86 17.15
N PHE A 209 -9.49 15.59 17.54
CA PHE A 209 -10.15 14.44 16.89
C PHE A 209 -10.32 13.28 17.86
N SER A 210 -11.21 12.36 17.51
CA SER A 210 -11.53 11.19 18.33
C SER A 210 -11.25 9.89 17.61
N CYS A 211 -10.77 8.89 18.34
CA CYS A 211 -10.55 7.53 17.84
C CYS A 211 -11.01 6.49 18.88
N HIS A 212 -12.19 5.91 18.65
CA HIS A 212 -12.90 5.12 19.66
C HIS A 212 -12.52 3.63 19.68
N SER A 213 -11.98 3.10 18.59
CA SER A 213 -11.60 1.68 18.46
C SER A 213 -10.08 1.45 18.53
N VAL A 214 -9.29 2.51 18.37
CA VAL A 214 -7.83 2.43 18.24
C VAL A 214 -7.19 2.02 19.56
N GLN A 215 -6.40 0.95 19.51
CA GLN A 215 -5.62 0.43 20.65
C GLN A 215 -4.16 0.88 20.59
N ARG A 216 -3.62 1.07 19.40
CA ARG A 216 -2.25 1.56 19.19
C ARG A 216 -2.29 2.84 18.39
N LEU A 217 -1.88 3.94 19.03
CA LEU A 217 -1.81 5.26 18.42
C LEU A 217 -0.36 5.71 18.36
N ARG A 218 0.15 5.97 17.15
CA ARG A 218 1.48 6.50 16.92
C ARG A 218 1.41 7.78 16.10
N ILE A 219 1.96 8.86 16.63
CA ILE A 219 2.04 10.15 15.96
C ILE A 219 3.48 10.66 16.03
N VAL A 220 4.15 10.78 14.88
CA VAL A 220 5.57 11.13 14.77
C VAL A 220 5.76 12.32 13.82
N GLY A 221 6.49 13.33 14.26
CA GLY A 221 6.81 14.53 13.48
C GLY A 221 5.63 15.24 12.80
N PRO A 222 4.41 15.29 13.38
CA PRO A 222 3.31 16.03 12.78
C PRO A 222 3.68 17.50 12.53
N TYR A 223 3.28 18.02 11.38
CA TYR A 223 3.29 19.45 11.10
C TYR A 223 1.91 20.00 11.44
N THR A 224 1.83 21.00 12.30
CA THR A 224 0.56 21.62 12.66
C THR A 224 0.70 23.13 12.63
N PHE A 225 -0.40 23.81 12.30
CA PHE A 225 -0.50 25.25 12.50
C PHE A 225 -0.84 25.57 13.96
N ASN A 226 -1.48 24.64 14.66
CA ASN A 226 -1.83 24.76 16.08
C ASN A 226 -0.69 24.25 16.97
N LYS A 227 -0.39 24.96 18.06
CA LYS A 227 0.61 24.52 19.06
C LYS A 227 0.15 23.33 19.91
N THR A 228 -1.15 23.06 19.93
CA THR A 228 -1.79 22.05 20.78
C THR A 228 -2.84 21.29 19.97
N ILE A 229 -2.89 19.97 20.13
CA ILE A 229 -3.96 19.11 19.60
C ILE A 229 -4.56 18.25 20.73
N SER A 230 -5.88 18.17 20.74
CA SER A 230 -6.69 17.40 21.67
C SER A 230 -7.05 16.06 21.02
N ILE A 231 -6.82 14.94 21.69
CA ILE A 231 -7.11 13.62 21.13
C ILE A 231 -7.94 12.83 22.14
N SER A 232 -9.17 12.51 21.77
CA SER A 232 -9.95 11.54 22.55
C SER A 232 -9.71 10.13 22.05
N ALA A 233 -9.18 9.28 22.92
CA ALA A 233 -8.72 7.95 22.54
C ALA A 233 -8.92 6.94 23.69
N PRO A 234 -10.17 6.63 24.07
CA PRO A 234 -10.48 5.90 25.29
C PRO A 234 -9.97 4.45 25.31
N CYS A 235 -9.74 3.86 24.14
CA CYS A 235 -9.31 2.46 24.00
C CYS A 235 -7.81 2.28 23.80
N VAL A 236 -7.02 3.36 23.81
CA VAL A 236 -5.58 3.30 23.52
C VAL A 236 -4.82 2.62 24.67
N GLN A 237 -4.09 1.57 24.30
CA GLN A 237 -3.20 0.80 25.17
C GLN A 237 -1.72 1.14 24.92
N VAL A 238 -1.37 1.48 23.67
CA VAL A 238 -0.02 1.89 23.28
C VAL A 238 -0.10 3.27 22.64
N LEU A 239 0.56 4.23 23.27
CA LEU A 239 0.67 5.58 22.75
C LEU A 239 2.14 5.93 22.48
N VAL A 240 2.45 6.31 21.24
CA VAL A 240 3.76 6.81 20.85
C VAL A 240 3.61 8.20 20.27
N LEU A 241 4.04 9.21 21.02
CA LEU A 241 4.08 10.60 20.58
C LEU A 241 5.53 11.05 20.43
N LYS A 242 5.93 11.39 19.21
CA LYS A 242 7.20 12.04 18.91
C LYS A 242 6.91 13.33 18.17
N CYS A 243 6.45 14.35 18.88
CA CYS A 243 6.10 15.65 18.33
C CYS A 243 6.61 16.77 19.23
N HIS A 244 6.78 17.98 18.68
CA HIS A 244 7.10 19.18 19.45
C HIS A 244 5.85 19.90 19.99
N MET A 245 4.68 19.25 19.90
CA MET A 245 3.39 19.83 20.28
C MET A 245 2.94 19.37 21.66
N VAL A 246 2.01 20.14 22.23
CA VAL A 246 1.22 19.70 23.38
C VAL A 246 0.08 18.80 22.89
N VAL A 247 0.01 17.57 23.39
CA VAL A 247 -1.12 16.66 23.13
C VAL A 247 -1.93 16.49 24.41
N ARG A 248 -3.23 16.77 24.36
CA ARG A 248 -4.16 16.53 25.48
C ARG A 248 -4.96 15.28 25.22
N LEU A 249 -4.87 14.31 26.13
CA LEU A 249 -5.67 13.08 26.10
C LEU A 249 -6.83 13.22 27.07
N PHE A 250 -8.03 12.84 26.65
CA PHE A 250 -9.24 12.81 27.47
C PHE A 250 -10.22 11.73 27.00
#